data_AF-A0A7J9MKD1-F1
#
_entry.id   AF-A0A7J9MKD1-F1
#
_cell.length_a   1.000
_cell.length_b   1.000
_cell.length_c   1.000
_cell.angle_alpha   90.00
_cell.angle_beta   90.00
_cell.angle_gamma   90.00
#
_symmetry.space_group_name_H-M   'P 1'
#
loop_
_entity.id
_entity.type
_entity.pdbx_description
1 polymer ?
#
loop_
_entity_poly.entity_id
_entity_poly.type
_entity_poly.pdbx_seq_one_letter_code
_entity_poly.pdbx_strand_id
1 'polypeptide(L)'
;HIDHCNNLKFLSELPPYLRHLVAHDCTSLEKVSFTNQNLYELESSDDSHEFFMLFSNCFNLNEDSINNIEANAMIKIESLAKKWEKESDCVPPSLVCCFPRNEISANTFEYQSTGSLLILRLSPNGCSERRYLVFVICLVANFAHGHKYEDLICSCECQLTATGGHYEKLKSEWYCSPEFESVQYMGDHVLILFSGAMVKNDEGYREASFEFHIKKLDLSGEEEPMKVEKCGVHVSYVA
;
A
#
# COMPACT_ATOMS: atom_id res chain seq x y z
N HIS A 1 1.88 5.39 18.22
CA HIS A 1 2.94 6.20 17.59
C HIS A 1 4.22 5.98 18.37
N ILE A 2 5.32 5.65 17.70
CA ILE A 2 6.66 5.47 18.27
C ILE A 2 7.58 6.34 17.44
N ASP A 3 8.24 7.30 18.08
CA ASP A 3 9.01 8.31 17.36
C ASP A 3 10.39 8.48 17.98
N HIS A 4 11.43 8.58 17.15
CA HIS A 4 12.83 8.75 17.53
C HIS A 4 13.34 7.77 18.61
N CYS A 5 12.75 6.57 18.70
CA CYS A 5 13.08 5.58 19.74
C CYS A 5 14.35 4.78 19.38
N ASN A 6 15.50 5.44 19.40
CA ASN A 6 16.79 4.88 18.97
C ASN A 6 17.36 3.76 19.86
N ASN A 7 16.73 3.43 20.99
CA ASN A 7 17.08 2.26 21.80
C ASN A 7 16.13 1.06 21.58
N LEU A 8 15.03 1.26 20.86
CA LEU A 8 14.06 0.22 20.57
C LEU A 8 14.62 -0.71 19.50
N LYS A 9 14.80 -1.99 19.85
CA LYS A 9 15.33 -3.01 18.93
C LYS A 9 14.30 -3.99 18.41
N PHE A 10 13.18 -4.12 19.12
CA PHE A 10 12.19 -5.18 18.89
C PHE A 10 10.78 -4.62 19.06
N LEU A 11 9.92 -4.95 18.11
CA LEU A 11 8.47 -4.84 18.20
C LEU A 11 7.88 -6.22 17.90
N SER A 12 7.81 -7.06 18.93
CA SER A 12 7.41 -8.45 18.78
C SER A 12 5.98 -8.67 19.23
N GLU A 13 5.36 -9.73 18.70
CA GLU A 13 4.04 -10.20 19.12
C GLU A 13 2.96 -9.11 18.98
N LEU A 14 3.09 -8.27 17.95
CA LEU A 14 2.10 -7.24 17.68
C LEU A 14 0.78 -7.87 17.25
N PRO A 15 -0.37 -7.33 17.69
CA PRO A 15 -1.65 -7.73 17.13
C PRO A 15 -1.71 -7.39 15.62
N PRO A 16 -2.07 -8.33 14.73
CA PRO A 16 -2.06 -8.09 13.28
C PRO A 16 -3.11 -7.06 12.85
N TYR A 17 -4.15 -6.83 13.65
CA TYR A 17 -5.27 -5.92 13.36
C TYR A 17 -5.03 -4.47 13.79
N LEU A 18 -3.84 -4.10 14.29
CA LEU A 18 -3.54 -2.70 14.63
C LEU A 18 -3.84 -1.78 13.43
N ARG A 19 -4.74 -0.81 13.62
CA ARG A 19 -5.12 0.14 12.56
C ARG A 19 -3.98 1.10 12.24
N HIS A 20 -3.35 1.66 13.27
CA HIS A 20 -2.21 2.56 13.14
C HIS A 20 -1.00 1.98 13.89
N LEU A 21 0.01 1.56 13.14
CA LEU A 21 1.31 1.20 13.64
C LEU A 21 2.33 2.10 12.95
N VAL A 22 2.81 3.10 13.67
CA VAL A 22 3.71 4.12 13.12
C VAL A 22 4.96 4.16 14.00
N ALA A 23 6.09 3.83 13.40
CA ALA A 23 7.44 3.91 13.93
C ALA A 23 8.27 4.81 13.01
N HIS A 24 8.63 5.99 13.50
CA HIS A 24 9.43 6.97 12.77
C HIS A 24 10.80 7.14 13.44
N ASP A 25 11.86 7.24 12.62
CA ASP A 25 13.24 7.47 13.07
C ASP A 25 13.70 6.51 14.20
N CYS A 26 13.16 5.30 14.21
CA CYS A 26 13.54 4.24 15.13
C CYS A 26 14.73 3.47 14.54
N THR A 27 15.88 4.13 14.46
CA THR A 27 17.02 3.61 13.68
C THR A 27 17.60 2.30 14.19
N SER A 28 17.43 1.96 15.48
CA SER A 28 17.88 0.67 16.05
C SER A 28 16.84 -0.45 15.93
N LEU A 29 15.66 -0.20 15.35
CA LEU A 29 14.62 -1.21 15.24
C LEU A 29 15.04 -2.29 14.24
N GLU A 30 15.35 -3.47 14.76
CA GLU A 30 15.85 -4.59 13.97
C GLU A 30 14.77 -5.63 13.70
N LYS A 31 13.91 -5.90 14.69
CA LYS A 31 12.90 -6.97 14.60
C LYS A 31 11.48 -6.47 14.74
N VAL A 32 10.62 -6.88 13.82
CA VAL A 32 9.17 -6.71 13.89
C VAL A 32 8.49 -8.06 13.66
N SER A 33 7.56 -8.43 14.54
CA SER A 33 6.75 -9.63 14.36
C SER A 33 5.30 -9.42 14.81
N PHE A 34 4.41 -10.17 14.17
CA PHE A 34 2.98 -10.16 14.46
C PHE A 34 2.56 -11.51 15.06
N THR A 35 1.55 -11.49 15.93
CA THR A 35 0.93 -12.70 16.49
C THR A 35 0.15 -13.48 15.45
N ASN A 36 -0.18 -14.74 15.77
CA ASN A 36 -0.83 -15.67 14.86
C ASN A 36 -2.14 -15.10 14.31
N GLN A 37 -2.24 -15.06 12.98
CA GLN A 37 -3.22 -14.31 12.19
C GLN A 37 -4.57 -15.02 12.04
N ASN A 38 -4.74 -16.22 12.62
CA ASN A 38 -5.87 -17.12 12.38
C ASN A 38 -7.17 -16.82 13.16
N LEU A 39 -7.26 -15.72 13.92
CA LEU A 39 -8.27 -15.63 14.99
C LEU A 39 -9.26 -14.46 14.93
N TYR A 40 -9.12 -13.48 14.04
CA TYR A 40 -10.00 -12.30 14.12
C TYR A 40 -10.33 -11.71 12.75
N GLU A 41 -11.63 -11.57 12.48
CA GLU A 41 -12.15 -10.68 11.43
C GLU A 41 -11.88 -9.23 11.86
N LEU A 42 -11.56 -8.38 10.89
CA LEU A 42 -11.34 -6.96 11.12
C LEU A 42 -12.69 -6.28 11.45
N GLU A 43 -13.15 -6.40 12.69
CA GLU A 43 -14.34 -5.73 13.19
C GLU A 43 -14.04 -4.23 13.35
N SER A 44 -14.25 -3.46 12.27
CA SER A 44 -14.26 -2.00 12.38
C SER A 44 -15.66 -1.54 12.81
N SER A 45 -15.85 -1.31 14.10
CA SER A 45 -17.04 -0.65 14.67
C SER A 45 -16.97 0.89 14.56
N ASP A 46 -15.99 1.42 13.85
CA ASP A 46 -15.55 2.81 13.90
C ASP A 46 -15.46 3.40 12.48
N ASP A 47 -15.86 4.66 12.34
CA ASP A 47 -16.12 5.36 11.07
C ASP A 47 -14.85 5.63 10.23
N SER A 48 -13.65 5.36 10.77
CA SER A 48 -12.38 5.53 10.06
C SER A 48 -12.01 4.28 9.25
N HIS A 49 -11.88 4.48 7.94
CA HIS A 49 -11.63 3.41 6.96
C HIS A 49 -10.15 3.31 6.53
N GLU A 50 -9.24 4.01 7.24
CA GLU A 50 -7.82 4.11 6.87
C GLU A 50 -6.92 3.29 7.80
N PHE A 51 -5.95 2.61 7.21
CA PHE A 51 -5.00 1.74 7.92
C PHE A 51 -3.56 2.15 7.60
N PHE A 52 -2.73 2.31 8.63
CA PHE A 52 -1.36 2.76 8.51
C PHE A 52 -0.38 1.78 9.17
N MET A 53 0.63 1.35 8.41
CA MET A 53 1.78 0.60 8.91
C MET A 53 3.06 1.25 8.41
N LEU A 54 3.53 2.26 9.11
CA LEU A 54 4.64 3.10 8.69
C LEU A 54 5.86 2.82 9.57
N PHE A 55 6.96 2.46 8.94
CA PHE A 55 8.27 2.22 9.55
C PHE A 55 9.31 3.17 8.94
N SER A 56 8.95 4.43 8.75
CA SER A 56 9.77 5.44 8.08
C SER A 56 11.13 5.59 8.77
N ASN A 57 12.21 5.56 7.99
CA ASN A 57 13.61 5.64 8.45
C ASN A 57 14.05 4.56 9.48
N CYS A 58 13.33 3.44 9.59
CA CYS A 58 13.74 2.29 10.40
C CYS A 58 14.79 1.44 9.66
N PHE A 59 15.98 2.00 9.38
CA PHE A 59 16.94 1.43 8.43
C PHE A 59 17.57 0.08 8.83
N ASN A 60 17.51 -0.29 10.11
CA ASN A 60 18.09 -1.55 10.59
C ASN A 60 17.10 -2.72 10.61
N LEU A 61 15.89 -2.57 10.06
CA LEU A 61 14.95 -3.68 9.90
C LEU A 61 15.61 -4.81 9.13
N ASN A 62 15.63 -6.00 9.73
CA ASN A 62 16.15 -7.19 9.04
C ASN A 62 15.14 -7.76 8.04
N GLU A 63 15.62 -8.64 7.16
CA GLU A 63 14.82 -9.22 6.07
C GLU A 63 13.58 -9.96 6.60
N ASP A 64 13.70 -10.70 7.71
CA ASP A 64 12.56 -11.39 8.33
C ASP A 64 11.47 -10.40 8.76
N SER A 65 11.86 -9.22 9.25
CA SER A 65 10.92 -8.18 9.68
C SER A 65 10.24 -7.52 8.49
N ILE A 66 11.00 -7.24 7.43
CA ILE A 66 10.44 -6.73 6.17
C ILE A 66 9.40 -7.72 5.62
N ASN A 67 9.73 -9.01 5.58
CA ASN A 67 8.82 -10.07 5.14
C ASN A 67 7.57 -10.15 6.05
N ASN A 68 7.73 -10.03 7.37
CA ASN A 68 6.60 -10.01 8.30
C ASN A 68 5.69 -8.80 8.10
N ILE A 69 6.27 -7.61 7.86
CA ILE A 69 5.53 -6.37 7.58
C ILE A 69 4.73 -6.51 6.28
N GLU A 70 5.38 -6.97 5.21
CA GLU A 70 4.75 -7.20 3.91
C GLU A 70 3.62 -8.23 4.01
N ALA A 71 3.86 -9.37 4.65
CA ALA A 71 2.86 -10.41 4.85
C ALA A 71 1.64 -9.89 5.63
N ASN A 72 1.87 -9.13 6.71
CA ASN A 72 0.80 -8.54 7.50
C ASN A 72 0.00 -7.50 6.70
N ALA A 73 0.65 -6.74 5.81
CA ALA A 73 -0.03 -5.81 4.90
C ALA A 73 -0.94 -6.54 3.92
N MET A 74 -0.43 -7.59 3.26
CA MET A 74 -1.22 -8.36 2.30
C MET A 74 -2.43 -9.04 2.94
N ILE A 75 -2.30 -9.56 4.16
CA ILE A 75 -3.41 -10.18 4.91
C ILE A 75 -4.48 -9.15 5.26
N LYS A 76 -4.09 -7.96 5.75
CA LYS A 76 -5.04 -6.88 6.01
C LYS A 76 -5.79 -6.50 4.73
N ILE A 77 -5.07 -6.37 3.62
CA ILE A 77 -5.66 -6.02 2.33
C ILE A 77 -6.66 -7.09 1.86
N GLU A 78 -6.32 -8.37 1.98
CA GLU A 78 -7.24 -9.46 1.64
C GLU A 78 -8.52 -9.40 2.48
N SER A 79 -8.39 -9.14 3.78
CA SER A 79 -9.54 -8.97 4.68
C SER A 79 -10.40 -7.75 4.28
N LEU A 80 -9.77 -6.61 3.97
CA LEU A 80 -10.46 -5.40 3.54
C LEU A 80 -11.17 -5.59 2.20
N ALA A 81 -10.54 -6.26 1.23
CA ALA A 81 -11.13 -6.52 -0.07
C ALA A 81 -12.38 -7.42 0.03
N LYS A 82 -12.32 -8.49 0.84
CA LYS A 82 -13.48 -9.37 1.11
C LYS A 82 -14.63 -8.65 1.80
N LYS A 83 -14.33 -7.70 2.69
CA LYS A 83 -15.36 -6.91 3.38
C LYS A 83 -16.00 -5.90 2.41
N TRP A 84 -15.19 -5.20 1.64
CA TRP A 84 -15.63 -4.16 0.71
C TRP A 84 -16.58 -4.69 -0.37
N GLU A 85 -16.41 -5.94 -0.79
CA GLU A 85 -17.35 -6.66 -1.66
C GLU A 85 -18.81 -6.59 -1.17
N LYS A 86 -19.02 -6.58 0.15
CA LYS A 86 -20.33 -6.65 0.80
C LYS A 86 -20.91 -5.27 1.15
N GLU A 87 -20.11 -4.21 1.13
CA GLU A 87 -20.42 -2.89 1.71
C GLU A 87 -20.12 -1.73 0.73
N SER A 88 -20.54 -1.85 -0.54
CA SER A 88 -20.18 -0.90 -1.61
C SER A 88 -20.72 0.53 -1.48
N ASP A 89 -21.59 0.80 -0.50
CA ASP A 89 -22.25 2.10 -0.30
C ASP A 89 -21.53 3.01 0.73
N CYS A 90 -20.41 2.55 1.30
CA CYS A 90 -19.62 3.27 2.31
C CYS A 90 -18.40 3.99 1.69
N VAL A 91 -17.56 4.63 2.52
CA VAL A 91 -16.27 5.14 2.06
C VAL A 91 -15.31 3.95 1.83
N PRO A 92 -14.63 3.84 0.66
CA PRO A 92 -13.71 2.74 0.41
C PRO A 92 -12.57 2.69 1.44
N PRO A 93 -12.27 1.52 2.02
CA PRO A 93 -11.14 1.41 2.93
C PRO A 93 -9.81 1.60 2.22
N SER A 94 -8.84 2.17 2.92
CA SER A 94 -7.50 2.40 2.42
C SER A 94 -6.45 1.79 3.37
N LEU A 95 -5.34 1.34 2.80
CA LEU A 95 -4.18 0.91 3.55
C LEU A 95 -2.92 1.50 2.94
N VAL A 96 -2.08 2.06 3.81
CA VAL A 96 -0.72 2.53 3.50
C VAL A 96 0.26 1.79 4.41
N CYS A 97 1.19 1.07 3.79
CA CYS A 97 2.33 0.47 4.48
C CYS A 97 3.62 1.03 3.88
N CYS A 98 4.57 1.42 4.72
CA CYS A 98 5.83 2.01 4.27
C CYS A 98 7.01 1.52 5.11
N PHE A 99 8.12 1.18 4.48
CA PHE A 99 9.36 0.79 5.16
C PHE A 99 10.59 1.05 4.28
N PRO A 100 11.80 1.17 4.86
CA PRO A 100 13.00 1.49 4.09
C PRO A 100 13.45 0.27 3.28
N ARG A 101 13.45 0.39 1.96
CA ARG A 101 13.91 -0.62 0.98
C ARG A 101 13.94 0.03 -0.40
N ASN A 102 14.79 -0.47 -1.29
CA ASN A 102 14.95 0.05 -2.67
C ASN A 102 14.50 -0.94 -3.76
N GLU A 103 13.92 -2.08 -3.37
CA GLU A 103 13.48 -3.17 -4.24
C GLU A 103 12.08 -3.63 -3.85
N ILE A 104 11.29 -3.97 -4.87
CA ILE A 104 9.95 -4.52 -4.71
C ILE A 104 10.07 -6.03 -4.63
N SER A 105 9.36 -6.64 -3.70
CA SER A 105 9.41 -8.08 -3.52
C SER A 105 8.77 -8.83 -4.69
N ALA A 106 9.58 -9.62 -5.40
CA ALA A 106 9.15 -10.37 -6.59
C ALA A 106 8.22 -11.55 -6.30
N ASN A 107 8.22 -12.05 -5.06
CA ASN A 107 7.31 -13.12 -4.65
C ASN A 107 5.87 -12.62 -4.44
N THR A 108 5.69 -11.35 -4.08
CA THR A 108 4.38 -10.74 -3.79
C THR A 108 3.89 -9.94 -4.98
N PHE A 109 4.75 -9.15 -5.62
CA PHE A 109 4.39 -8.31 -6.77
C PHE A 109 4.97 -8.93 -8.04
N GLU A 110 4.19 -9.75 -8.73
CA GLU A 110 4.64 -10.45 -9.94
C GLU A 110 4.82 -9.52 -11.15
N TYR A 111 4.05 -8.44 -11.22
CA TYR A 111 4.19 -7.40 -12.24
C TYR A 111 4.96 -6.22 -11.67
N GLN A 112 6.13 -5.92 -12.24
CA GLN A 112 6.95 -4.79 -11.82
C GLN A 112 7.59 -4.10 -13.03
N SER A 113 7.88 -2.82 -12.86
CA SER A 113 8.54 -1.99 -13.87
C SER A 113 9.39 -0.91 -13.19
N THR A 114 10.40 -0.41 -13.91
CA THR A 114 11.11 0.80 -13.51
C THR A 114 10.31 2.02 -13.93
N GLY A 115 10.24 3.04 -13.08
CA GLY A 115 9.45 4.24 -13.34
C GLY A 115 8.00 4.13 -12.88
N SER A 116 7.15 4.99 -13.44
CA SER A 116 5.76 5.21 -13.04
C SER A 116 4.71 4.47 -13.86
N LEU A 117 5.10 3.72 -14.90
CA LEU A 117 4.16 3.08 -15.83
C LEU A 117 4.29 1.56 -15.77
N LEU A 118 3.14 0.89 -15.68
CA LEU A 118 3.04 -0.56 -15.70
C LEU A 118 1.86 -1.01 -16.55
N ILE A 119 2.08 -1.97 -17.44
CA ILE A 119 1.02 -2.59 -18.24
C ILE A 119 1.10 -4.09 -18.02
N LEU A 120 -0.02 -4.71 -17.69
CA LEU A 120 -0.11 -6.14 -17.44
C LEU A 120 -1.32 -6.77 -18.12
N ARG A 121 -1.22 -8.07 -18.37
CA ARG A 121 -2.31 -8.87 -18.93
C ARG A 121 -3.04 -9.59 -17.81
N LEU A 122 -4.36 -9.46 -17.80
CA LEU A 122 -5.24 -10.10 -16.83
C LEU A 122 -5.64 -11.49 -17.33
N SER A 123 -5.78 -12.42 -16.39
CA SER A 123 -6.32 -13.74 -16.73
C SER A 123 -7.83 -13.65 -16.91
N PRO A 124 -8.37 -14.06 -18.08
CA PRO A 124 -9.79 -13.93 -18.37
C PRO A 124 -10.61 -14.78 -17.41
N ASN A 125 -11.79 -14.31 -17.00
CA ASN A 125 -12.73 -15.12 -16.26
C ASN A 125 -13.23 -16.29 -17.14
N GLY A 126 -12.87 -17.52 -16.77
CA GLY A 126 -13.34 -18.73 -17.42
C GLY A 126 -14.63 -19.30 -16.83
N CYS A 127 -15.12 -18.73 -15.72
CA CYS A 127 -16.26 -19.23 -14.96
C CYS A 127 -17.46 -18.27 -15.03
N SER A 128 -18.66 -18.83 -14.89
CA SER A 128 -19.92 -18.05 -14.87
C SER A 128 -20.18 -17.34 -13.53
N GLU A 129 -19.35 -17.61 -12.51
CA GLU A 129 -19.48 -16.99 -11.20
C GLU A 129 -18.90 -15.58 -11.22
N ARG A 130 -19.54 -14.69 -10.43
CA ARG A 130 -19.04 -13.33 -10.25
C ARG A 130 -17.69 -13.40 -9.56
N ARG A 131 -16.76 -12.60 -10.03
CA ARG A 131 -15.40 -12.51 -9.52
C ARG A 131 -15.02 -11.05 -9.45
N TYR A 132 -14.24 -10.69 -8.45
CA TYR A 132 -13.68 -9.36 -8.27
C TYR A 132 -12.18 -9.38 -8.50
N LEU A 133 -11.71 -8.40 -9.26
CA LEU A 133 -10.31 -8.03 -9.41
C LEU A 133 -9.91 -7.17 -8.21
N VAL A 134 -8.81 -7.53 -7.57
CA VAL A 134 -8.24 -6.74 -6.48
C VAL A 134 -6.82 -6.35 -6.87
N PHE A 135 -6.56 -5.04 -6.92
CA PHE A 135 -5.23 -4.51 -7.24
C PHE A 135 -4.57 -3.96 -5.97
N VAL A 136 -3.37 -4.45 -5.70
CA VAL A 136 -2.48 -3.92 -4.66
C VAL A 136 -1.26 -3.32 -5.32
N ILE A 137 -0.91 -2.11 -4.93
CA ILE A 137 0.16 -1.33 -5.57
C ILE A 137 1.38 -1.33 -4.66
N CYS A 138 2.56 -1.42 -5.25
CA CYS A 138 3.83 -1.23 -4.58
C CYS A 138 4.68 -0.22 -5.34
N LEU A 139 5.15 0.82 -4.66
CA LEU A 139 5.99 1.88 -5.23
C LEU A 139 7.31 1.95 -4.48
N VAL A 140 8.38 2.30 -5.18
CA VAL A 140 9.65 2.70 -4.58
C VAL A 140 9.87 4.17 -4.87
N ALA A 141 10.11 4.93 -3.81
CA ALA A 141 10.45 6.34 -3.87
C ALA A 141 11.82 6.58 -3.24
N ASN A 142 12.62 7.45 -3.87
CA ASN A 142 13.88 7.91 -3.31
C ASN A 142 13.73 9.30 -2.69
N PHE A 143 13.89 9.37 -1.38
CA PHE A 143 13.88 10.61 -0.63
C PHE A 143 15.31 11.12 -0.46
N ALA A 144 15.85 11.73 -1.51
CA ALA A 144 17.16 12.38 -1.44
C ALA A 144 17.13 13.54 -0.43
N HIS A 145 17.94 13.45 0.65
CA HIS A 145 18.13 14.44 1.74
C HIS A 145 17.07 15.56 1.76
N GLY A 146 15.82 15.16 1.99
CA GLY A 146 14.66 15.99 1.72
C GLY A 146 14.35 16.94 2.86
N HIS A 147 13.74 18.09 2.53
CA HIS A 147 13.10 18.95 3.51
C HIS A 147 11.89 18.24 4.15
N LYS A 148 11.48 18.69 5.33
CA LYS A 148 10.23 18.24 5.96
C LYS A 148 9.05 18.61 5.06
N TYR A 149 8.10 17.70 4.94
CA TYR A 149 6.83 17.93 4.26
C TYR A 149 5.68 17.54 5.19
N GLU A 150 4.50 18.08 4.92
CA GLU A 150 3.28 17.79 5.66
C GLU A 150 2.80 16.37 5.33
N ASP A 151 2.80 16.01 4.04
CA ASP A 151 2.40 14.67 3.63
C ASP A 151 3.06 14.23 2.31
N LEU A 152 2.98 12.92 2.06
CA LEU A 152 3.30 12.27 0.82
C LEU A 152 2.01 11.77 0.20
N ILE A 153 1.64 12.34 -0.94
CA ILE A 153 0.44 11.97 -1.68
C ILE A 153 0.84 11.01 -2.80
N CYS A 154 0.37 9.77 -2.71
CA CYS A 154 0.51 8.80 -3.80
C CYS A 154 -0.80 8.73 -4.56
N SER A 155 -0.75 8.64 -5.89
CA SER A 155 -1.94 8.42 -6.70
C SER A 155 -1.68 7.43 -7.83
N CYS A 156 -2.74 6.76 -8.25
CA CYS A 156 -2.74 5.79 -9.31
C CYS A 156 -3.90 6.06 -10.26
N GLU A 157 -3.58 6.18 -11.55
CA GLU A 157 -4.56 6.19 -12.63
C GLU A 157 -4.49 4.82 -13.32
N CYS A 158 -5.58 4.06 -13.21
CA CYS A 158 -5.69 2.74 -13.80
C CYS A 158 -6.69 2.76 -14.95
N GLN A 159 -6.38 2.07 -16.03
CA GLN A 159 -7.30 1.81 -17.12
C GLN A 159 -7.40 0.29 -17.34
N LEU A 160 -8.62 -0.22 -17.22
CA LEU A 160 -8.96 -1.62 -17.50
C LEU A 160 -9.57 -1.70 -18.89
N THR A 161 -9.12 -2.65 -19.71
CA THR A 161 -9.60 -2.82 -21.09
C THR A 161 -10.15 -4.23 -21.29
N ALA A 162 -11.41 -4.32 -21.72
CA ALA A 162 -12.12 -5.56 -22.00
C ALA A 162 -12.17 -5.89 -23.51
N THR A 163 -12.64 -7.09 -23.84
CA THR A 163 -12.89 -7.46 -25.24
C THR A 163 -14.00 -6.61 -25.85
N GLY A 164 -13.76 -6.09 -27.06
CA GLY A 164 -14.72 -5.25 -27.78
C GLY A 164 -14.50 -3.74 -27.61
N GLY A 165 -13.38 -3.34 -26.99
CA GLY A 165 -12.98 -1.93 -26.87
C GLY A 165 -13.66 -1.19 -25.70
N HIS A 166 -14.45 -1.88 -24.89
CA HIS A 166 -14.92 -1.35 -23.62
C HIS A 166 -13.73 -1.15 -22.67
N TYR A 167 -13.69 0.00 -22.00
CA TYR A 167 -12.67 0.31 -21.01
C TYR A 167 -13.27 1.06 -19.82
N GLU A 168 -12.68 0.86 -18.65
CA GLU A 168 -12.99 1.58 -17.41
C GLU A 168 -11.73 2.31 -16.93
N LYS A 169 -11.89 3.53 -16.43
CA LYS A 169 -10.81 4.30 -15.82
C LYS A 169 -11.08 4.50 -14.34
N LEU A 170 -10.03 4.34 -13.55
CA LEU A 170 -10.05 4.40 -12.10
C LEU A 170 -8.98 5.36 -11.64
N LYS A 171 -9.29 6.09 -10.58
CA LYS A 171 -8.30 6.91 -9.89
C LYS A 171 -8.38 6.62 -8.41
N SER A 172 -7.23 6.46 -7.78
CA SER A 172 -7.13 6.35 -6.32
C SER A 172 -5.97 7.21 -5.86
N GLU A 173 -6.12 7.73 -4.65
CA GLU A 173 -5.17 8.61 -3.99
C GLU A 173 -5.02 8.17 -2.54
N TRP A 174 -3.81 8.31 -2.01
CA TRP A 174 -3.42 7.94 -0.66
C TRP A 174 -2.60 9.05 -0.03
N TYR A 175 -3.04 9.49 1.15
CA TYR A 175 -2.32 10.35 2.08
C TYR A 175 -1.47 9.41 2.94
N CYS A 176 -0.14 9.46 2.78
CA CYS A 176 0.75 8.42 3.30
C CYS A 176 1.31 8.72 4.69
N SER A 177 0.92 9.84 5.28
CA SER A 177 1.24 10.24 6.65
C SER A 177 -0.06 10.34 7.45
N PRO A 178 -0.09 9.88 8.70
CA PRO A 178 -1.23 10.16 9.57
C PRO A 178 -1.26 11.67 9.87
N GLU A 179 -2.45 12.24 10.14
CA GLU A 179 -2.74 13.67 10.35
C GLU A 179 -1.92 14.39 11.45
N PHE A 180 -0.97 13.72 12.10
CA PHE A 180 -0.41 14.17 13.37
C PHE A 180 0.93 14.91 13.26
N GLU A 181 1.81 14.66 12.28
CA GLU A 181 3.16 15.28 12.29
C GLU A 181 3.80 15.37 10.88
N SER A 182 4.56 16.45 10.63
CA SER A 182 5.41 16.59 9.44
C SER A 182 6.53 15.54 9.47
N VAL A 183 6.63 14.71 8.44
CA VAL A 183 7.58 13.60 8.39
C VAL A 183 8.74 13.93 7.45
N GLN A 184 9.95 13.55 7.85
CA GLN A 184 11.13 13.60 6.97
C GLN A 184 11.54 12.18 6.59
N TYR A 185 11.30 11.78 5.35
CA TYR A 185 11.78 10.50 4.84
C TYR A 185 13.20 10.65 4.30
N MET A 186 14.04 9.63 4.47
CA MET A 186 15.42 9.63 4.01
C MET A 186 15.77 8.36 3.23
N GLY A 187 16.35 8.51 2.04
CA GLY A 187 16.74 7.37 1.20
C GLY A 187 15.54 6.67 0.57
N ASP A 188 15.74 5.42 0.15
CA ASP A 188 14.70 4.66 -0.55
C ASP A 188 13.67 4.06 0.43
N HIS A 189 12.40 4.21 0.09
CA HIS A 189 11.32 3.51 0.78
C HIS A 189 10.39 2.81 -0.20
N VAL A 190 9.91 1.64 0.24
CA VAL A 190 8.81 0.92 -0.38
C VAL A 190 7.51 1.38 0.24
N LEU A 191 6.52 1.66 -0.60
CA LEU A 191 5.13 1.93 -0.21
C LEU A 191 4.22 0.85 -0.79
N ILE A 192 3.48 0.14 0.06
CA ILE A 192 2.41 -0.78 -0.33
C ILE A 192 1.08 -0.07 -0.09
N LEU A 193 0.27 0.03 -1.14
CA LEU A 193 -0.94 0.86 -1.18
C LEU A 193 -2.15 0.02 -1.62
N PHE A 194 -3.26 0.20 -0.94
CA PHE A 194 -4.53 -0.43 -1.29
C PHE A 194 -5.70 0.53 -1.04
N SER A 195 -6.71 0.46 -1.91
CA SER A 195 -8.00 1.14 -1.74
C SER A 195 -9.12 0.21 -2.17
N GLY A 196 -10.27 0.24 -1.48
CA GLY A 196 -11.49 -0.45 -1.92
C GLY A 196 -11.92 -0.01 -3.32
N ALA A 197 -11.57 1.21 -3.77
CA ALA A 197 -11.82 1.67 -5.13
C ALA A 197 -11.06 0.85 -6.21
N MET A 198 -10.00 0.14 -5.80
CA MET A 198 -9.22 -0.79 -6.62
C MET A 198 -9.75 -2.23 -6.57
N VAL A 199 -10.94 -2.43 -6.01
CA VAL A 199 -11.71 -3.68 -6.10
C VAL A 199 -12.79 -3.50 -7.17
N LYS A 200 -12.78 -4.35 -8.20
CA LYS A 200 -13.63 -4.19 -9.39
C LYS A 200 -14.28 -5.48 -9.80
N ASN A 201 -15.54 -5.42 -10.21
CA ASN A 201 -16.18 -6.55 -10.89
C ASN A 201 -15.34 -6.94 -12.11
N ASP A 202 -15.10 -8.23 -12.27
CA ASP A 202 -14.43 -8.74 -13.45
C ASP A 202 -15.43 -8.84 -14.61
N GLU A 203 -15.48 -7.79 -15.42
CA GLU A 203 -16.33 -7.72 -16.62
C GLU A 203 -15.66 -8.30 -17.88
N GLY A 204 -14.68 -9.20 -17.70
CA GLY A 204 -13.94 -9.79 -18.82
C GLY A 204 -12.77 -8.91 -19.28
N TYR A 205 -12.16 -8.19 -18.34
CA TYR A 205 -10.97 -7.38 -18.59
C TYR A 205 -9.78 -8.27 -18.99
N ARG A 206 -8.97 -7.81 -19.96
CA ARG A 206 -7.81 -8.54 -20.48
C ARG A 206 -6.49 -7.82 -20.26
N GLU A 207 -6.54 -6.51 -20.13
CA GLU A 207 -5.36 -5.67 -19.94
C GLU A 207 -5.67 -4.61 -18.90
N ALA A 208 -4.68 -4.31 -18.08
CA ALA A 208 -4.69 -3.20 -17.15
C ALA A 208 -3.42 -2.37 -17.34
N SER A 209 -3.57 -1.07 -17.49
CA SER A 209 -2.47 -0.11 -17.49
C SER A 209 -2.56 0.78 -16.26
N PHE A 210 -1.42 1.07 -15.65
CA PHE A 210 -1.31 1.87 -14.45
C PHE A 210 -0.29 2.99 -14.67
N GLU A 211 -0.64 4.19 -14.25
CA GLU A 211 0.25 5.34 -14.16
C GLU A 211 0.27 5.85 -12.72
N PHE A 212 1.45 5.86 -12.12
CA PHE A 212 1.68 6.18 -10.72
C PHE A 212 2.32 7.55 -10.56
N HIS A 213 1.84 8.31 -9.59
CA HIS A 213 2.40 9.61 -9.26
C HIS A 213 2.63 9.70 -7.77
N ILE A 214 3.72 10.34 -7.38
CA ILE A 214 3.97 10.70 -5.99
C ILE A 214 4.22 12.20 -5.93
N LYS A 215 3.63 12.86 -4.94
CA LYS A 215 3.83 14.28 -4.67
C LYS A 215 4.16 14.47 -3.19
N LYS A 216 4.98 15.46 -2.90
CA LYS A 216 5.21 15.95 -1.53
C LYS A 216 4.32 17.16 -1.34
N LEU A 217 3.54 17.17 -0.27
CA LEU A 217 2.80 18.35 0.16
C LEU A 217 3.67 19.10 1.15
N ASP A 218 4.18 20.27 0.78
CA ASP A 218 5.02 21.05 1.67
C ASP A 218 4.21 21.76 2.77
N LEU A 219 4.89 22.38 3.73
CA LEU A 219 4.25 23.10 4.84
C LEU A 219 3.51 24.37 4.42
N SER A 220 3.67 24.82 3.18
CA SER A 220 2.94 25.95 2.61
C SER A 220 1.67 25.53 1.87
N GLY A 221 1.45 24.21 1.72
CA GLY A 221 0.36 23.61 0.97
C GLY A 221 0.66 23.47 -0.53
N GLU A 222 1.90 23.68 -0.97
CA GLU A 222 2.31 23.47 -2.35
C GLU A 222 2.67 21.99 -2.59
N GLU A 223 2.21 21.45 -3.73
CA GLU A 223 2.49 20.09 -4.15
C GLU A 223 3.70 20.03 -5.08
N GLU A 224 4.76 19.36 -4.64
CA GLU A 224 5.96 19.12 -5.46
C GLU A 224 5.95 17.69 -6.01
N PRO A 225 6.01 17.48 -7.34
CA PRO A 225 6.05 16.14 -7.90
C PRO A 225 7.37 15.43 -7.55
N MET A 226 7.28 14.16 -7.21
CA MET A 226 8.41 13.29 -6.93
C MET A 226 8.43 12.11 -7.91
N LYS A 227 9.63 11.69 -8.27
CA LYS A 227 9.85 10.56 -9.16
C LYS A 227 9.49 9.23 -8.49
N VAL A 228 8.75 8.39 -9.21
CA VAL A 228 8.59 6.96 -8.91
C VAL A 228 9.79 6.22 -9.48
N GLU A 229 10.58 5.56 -8.64
CA GLU A 229 11.77 4.83 -9.09
C GLU A 229 11.40 3.46 -9.66
N LYS A 230 10.52 2.75 -8.96
CA LYS A 230 9.98 1.44 -9.37
C LYS A 230 8.51 1.37 -9.00
N CYS A 231 7.76 0.61 -9.77
CA CYS A 231 6.39 0.28 -9.46
C CYS A 231 6.12 -1.21 -9.64
N GLY A 232 5.13 -1.71 -8.91
CA GLY A 232 4.66 -3.07 -8.99
C GLY A 232 3.19 -3.18 -8.64
N VAL A 233 2.54 -4.19 -9.17
CA VAL A 233 1.14 -4.50 -8.90
C VAL A 233 1.01 -5.98 -8.61
N HIS A 234 0.31 -6.29 -7.53
CA HIS A 234 -0.21 -7.61 -7.23
C HIS A 234 -1.67 -7.64 -7.64
N VAL A 235 -2.05 -8.68 -8.40
CA VAL A 235 -3.43 -8.91 -8.84
C VAL A 235 -3.92 -10.16 -8.14
N SER A 236 -5.00 -10.04 -7.37
CA SER A 236 -5.71 -11.21 -6.83
C SER A 236 -7.16 -11.20 -7.26
N TYR A 237 -7.79 -12.36 -7.09
CA TYR A 237 -9.14 -12.61 -7.53
C TYR A 237 -9.95 -13.15 -6.36
N VAL A 238 -11.06 -12.47 -6.04
CA VAL A 238 -11.96 -12.84 -4.96
C VAL A 238 -13.30 -13.27 -5.58
N ALA A 239 -13.92 -14.31 -5.03
CA ALA A 239 -15.19 -14.89 -5.48
C ALA A 239 -16.28 -14.65 -4.45
#